data_AF-A0A5N6NQ32-F1
#
_entry.id   AF-A0A5N6NQ32-F1
#
_cell.length_a   1.000
_cell.length_b   1.000
_cell.length_c   1.000
_cell.angle_alpha   90.00
_cell.angle_beta   90.00
_cell.angle_gamma   90.00
#
_symmetry.space_group_name_H-M   'P 1'
#
loop_
_entity.id
_entity.type
_entity.pdbx_description
1 polymer ?
#
loop_
_entity_poly.entity_id
_entity_poly.type
_entity_poly.pdbx_seq_one_letter_code
_entity_poly.pdbx_strand_id
1 'polypeptide(L)'
;MGCAGSSRAKADGEQLKRMRDEFWDTAPHYGGQKEIWDALQAAAEADITLAQAIIDSAGIIVQKADLTVCYDERGAKYELPKYVLSAPTNLTRDS
;
A
#
# COMPACT_ATOMS: atom_id res chain seq x y z
N MET A 1 -31.42 13.31 -27.94
CA MET A 1 -30.97 13.99 -26.71
C MET A 1 -29.72 13.28 -26.21
N GLY A 2 -28.62 14.01 -26.02
CA GLY A 2 -27.48 13.61 -25.20
C GLY A 2 -26.47 12.65 -25.82
N CYS A 3 -25.34 13.20 -26.24
CA CYS A 3 -24.15 12.48 -26.71
C CYS A 3 -23.41 11.75 -25.57
N ALA A 4 -22.69 10.69 -25.97
CA ALA A 4 -21.41 10.16 -25.48
C ALA A 4 -20.99 10.38 -24.00
N GLY A 5 -20.68 9.28 -23.32
CA GLY A 5 -19.92 9.29 -22.07
C GLY A 5 -19.45 7.89 -21.67
N SER A 6 -18.32 7.48 -22.25
CA SER A 6 -17.58 6.24 -21.94
C SER A 6 -17.50 5.95 -20.43
N SER A 7 -18.08 4.85 -19.95
CA SER A 7 -17.95 4.43 -18.54
C SER A 7 -16.75 3.50 -18.29
N ARG A 8 -15.88 3.29 -19.29
CA ARG A 8 -14.87 2.22 -19.27
C ARG A 8 -13.60 2.52 -18.46
N ALA A 9 -13.60 3.53 -17.58
CA ALA A 9 -12.44 3.88 -16.75
C ALA A 9 -12.66 3.70 -15.24
N LYS A 10 -13.81 3.19 -14.79
CA LYS A 10 -14.12 3.02 -13.34
C LYS A 10 -13.76 1.63 -12.80
N ALA A 11 -13.60 0.63 -13.67
CA ALA A 11 -13.44 -0.77 -13.26
C ALA A 11 -12.05 -1.07 -12.66
N ASP A 12 -10.98 -0.51 -13.21
CA ASP A 12 -9.63 -0.85 -12.75
C ASP A 12 -9.33 -0.34 -11.34
N GLY A 13 -9.75 0.88 -10.99
CA GLY A 13 -9.48 1.47 -9.67
C GLY A 13 -10.18 0.73 -8.51
N GLU A 14 -11.44 0.33 -8.70
CA GLU A 14 -12.20 -0.42 -7.68
C GLU A 14 -11.71 -1.87 -7.55
N GLN A 15 -11.35 -2.52 -8.67
CA GLN A 15 -10.77 -3.87 -8.66
C GLN A 15 -9.45 -3.90 -7.88
N LEU A 16 -8.58 -2.90 -8.12
CA LEU A 16 -7.30 -2.75 -7.42
C LEU A 16 -7.47 -2.44 -5.95
N LYS A 17 -8.50 -1.67 -5.58
CA LYS A 17 -8.83 -1.42 -4.18
C LYS A 17 -9.23 -2.73 -3.48
N ARG A 18 -10.07 -3.56 -4.11
CA ARG A 18 -10.48 -4.87 -3.54
C ARG A 18 -9.29 -5.80 -3.31
N MET A 19 -8.40 -5.94 -4.29
CA MET A 19 -7.21 -6.77 -4.14
C MET A 19 -6.27 -6.26 -3.03
N ARG A 20 -6.20 -4.94 -2.83
CA ARG A 20 -5.48 -4.33 -1.70
C ARG A 20 -6.14 -4.65 -0.37
N ASP A 21 -7.46 -4.51 -0.30
CA ASP A 21 -8.24 -4.78 0.90
C ASP A 21 -8.07 -6.23 1.35
N GLU A 22 -8.15 -7.19 0.42
CA GLU A 22 -7.87 -8.61 0.69
C GLU A 22 -6.43 -8.85 1.18
N PHE A 23 -5.46 -8.12 0.64
CA PHE A 23 -4.09 -8.20 1.14
C PHE A 23 -3.97 -7.66 2.56
N TRP A 24 -4.55 -6.49 2.85
CA TRP A 24 -4.50 -5.89 4.19
C TRP A 24 -5.29 -6.67 5.23
N ASP A 25 -6.40 -7.31 4.86
CA ASP A 25 -7.15 -8.22 5.73
C ASP A 25 -6.31 -9.45 6.12
N THR A 26 -5.52 -9.97 5.17
CA THR A 26 -4.66 -11.13 5.40
C THR A 26 -3.26 -10.77 5.94
N ALA A 27 -2.81 -9.51 5.81
CA ALA A 27 -1.51 -9.00 6.27
C ALA A 27 -1.15 -9.39 7.71
N PRO A 28 -2.01 -9.20 8.74
CA PRO A 28 -1.69 -9.59 10.12
C PRO A 28 -1.49 -11.10 10.31
N HIS A 29 -1.91 -11.94 9.36
CA HIS A 29 -1.68 -13.39 9.40
C HIS A 29 -0.28 -13.80 8.91
N TYR A 30 0.44 -12.94 8.19
CA TYR A 30 1.80 -13.23 7.72
C TYR A 30 2.87 -13.13 8.82
N GLY A 31 2.49 -12.66 10.01
CA GLY A 31 3.36 -12.52 11.17
C GLY A 31 3.61 -11.06 11.56
N GLY A 32 4.28 -10.85 12.69
CA GLY A 32 4.51 -9.50 13.24
C GLY A 32 3.36 -8.99 14.11
N GLN A 33 3.33 -7.68 14.37
CA GLN A 33 2.33 -7.02 15.20
C GLN A 33 1.29 -6.33 14.31
N LYS A 34 0.00 -6.48 14.64
CA LYS A 34 -1.09 -5.81 13.92
C LYS A 34 -0.93 -4.28 13.92
N GLU A 35 -0.39 -3.73 15.01
CA GLU A 35 -0.11 -2.29 15.14
C GLU A 35 0.88 -1.80 14.08
N ILE A 36 1.89 -2.61 13.76
CA ILE A 36 2.87 -2.29 12.72
C ILE A 36 2.24 -2.40 11.34
N TRP A 37 1.40 -3.42 11.11
CA TRP A 37 0.64 -3.55 9.86
C TRP A 37 -0.30 -2.36 9.64
N ASP A 38 -0.99 -1.89 10.67
CA ASP A 38 -1.88 -0.72 10.63
C ASP A 38 -1.08 0.56 10.30
N ALA A 39 0.06 0.76 10.96
CA ALA A 39 0.96 1.87 10.68
C ALA A 39 1.52 1.82 9.25
N LEU A 40 1.89 0.64 8.75
CA LEU A 40 2.36 0.46 7.37
C LEU A 40 1.25 0.73 6.35
N GLN A 41 0.01 0.33 6.64
CA GLN A 41 -1.14 0.64 5.80
C GLN A 41 -1.41 2.14 5.75
N ALA A 42 -1.44 2.80 6.91
CA ALA A 42 -1.61 4.24 7.00
C ALA A 42 -0.47 4.97 6.27
N ALA A 43 0.77 4.50 6.40
CA ALA A 43 1.92 5.04 5.69
C ALA A 43 1.84 4.82 4.17
N ALA A 44 1.28 3.69 3.72
CA ALA A 44 1.10 3.39 2.30
C ALA A 44 0.04 4.28 1.63
N GLU A 45 -0.98 4.72 2.37
CA GLU A 45 -2.03 5.62 1.87
C GLU A 45 -1.67 7.11 2.03
N ALA A 46 -0.67 7.43 2.86
CA ALA A 46 -0.24 8.79 3.15
C ALA A 46 0.92 9.25 2.25
N ASP A 47 1.16 10.56 2.23
CA ASP A 47 2.32 11.15 1.55
C ASP A 47 3.64 10.72 2.17
N ILE A 48 4.74 10.79 1.40
CA ILE A 48 6.10 10.42 1.85
C ILE A 48 6.45 11.03 3.23
N THR A 49 6.11 12.31 3.44
CA THR A 49 6.35 13.01 4.70
C THR A 49 5.56 12.41 5.88
N LEU A 50 4.28 12.09 5.65
CA LEU A 50 3.40 11.49 6.66
C LEU A 50 3.78 10.03 6.92
N ALA A 51 4.05 9.27 5.86
CA ALA A 51 4.52 7.90 5.92
C ALA A 51 5.77 7.79 6.82
N GLN A 52 6.74 8.69 6.61
CA GLN A 52 7.95 8.72 7.43
C GLN A 52 7.65 9.02 8.91
N ALA A 53 6.72 9.94 9.19
CA ALA A 53 6.30 10.26 10.55
C ALA A 53 5.57 9.10 11.23
N ILE A 54 4.71 8.38 10.50
CA ILE A 54 3.99 7.20 11.00
C ILE A 54 4.98 6.08 11.34
N ILE A 55 5.94 5.84 10.44
CA ILE A 55 6.98 4.83 10.59
C ILE A 55 7.88 5.13 11.79
N ASP A 56 8.35 6.38 11.91
CA ASP A 56 9.14 6.84 13.04
C ASP A 56 8.35 6.69 14.36
N SER A 57 7.07 7.07 14.35
CA SER A 57 6.17 6.94 15.51
C SER A 57 5.90 5.49 15.91
N ALA A 58 5.91 4.57 14.94
CA ALA A 58 5.68 3.14 15.15
C ALA A 58 6.97 2.35 15.42
N GLY A 59 8.15 3.00 15.45
CA GLY A 59 9.43 2.31 15.65
C GLY A 59 9.85 1.41 14.47
N ILE A 60 9.33 1.69 13.27
CA ILE A 60 9.57 0.89 12.07
C ILE A 60 10.86 1.35 11.39
N ILE A 61 11.74 0.39 11.09
CA ILE A 61 13.00 0.58 10.38
C ILE A 61 12.78 0.24 8.91
N VAL A 62 12.76 1.28 8.06
CA VAL A 62 12.60 1.13 6.61
C VAL A 62 13.92 0.70 5.98
N GLN A 63 13.97 -0.50 5.41
CA GLN A 63 15.17 -0.99 4.72
C GLN A 63 15.25 -0.47 3.28
N LYS A 64 14.11 -0.20 2.64
CA LYS A 64 14.04 0.42 1.32
C LYS A 64 13.11 1.63 1.34
N ALA A 65 13.56 2.75 0.80
CA ALA A 65 12.78 4.00 0.71
C ALA A 65 11.41 3.81 0.04
N ASP A 66 11.23 2.76 -0.76
CA ASP A 66 9.97 2.38 -1.38
C ASP A 66 8.95 1.73 -0.42
N LEU A 67 9.21 1.62 0.89
CA LEU A 67 8.40 0.90 1.91
C LEU A 67 8.16 -0.60 1.61
N THR A 68 8.77 -1.14 0.56
CA THR A 68 8.63 -2.55 0.17
C THR A 68 9.15 -3.54 1.21
N VAL A 69 10.14 -3.13 2.02
CA VAL A 69 10.71 -3.95 3.07
C VAL A 69 10.94 -3.06 4.30
N CYS A 70 10.26 -3.42 5.38
CA CYS A 70 10.31 -2.74 6.67
C CYS A 70 10.59 -3.74 7.78
N TYR A 71 11.20 -3.28 8.86
CA TYR A 71 11.48 -4.08 10.05
C TYR A 71 10.91 -3.38 11.27
N ASP A 72 10.41 -4.13 12.23
CA ASP A 72 10.07 -3.60 13.54
C ASP A 72 11.30 -3.61 14.46
N GLU A 73 11.27 -2.84 15.54
CA GLU A 73 12.31 -2.82 16.58
C GLU A 73 12.61 -4.22 17.18
N ARG A 74 11.66 -5.15 17.10
CA ARG A 74 11.83 -6.54 17.55
C ARG A 74 12.50 -7.44 16.50
N GLY A 75 12.80 -6.93 15.32
CA GLY A 75 13.38 -7.67 14.20
C GLY A 75 12.36 -8.44 13.36
N ALA A 76 11.06 -8.18 13.51
CA ALA A 76 10.04 -8.74 12.63
C ALA A 76 10.12 -8.07 11.25
N LYS A 77 10.12 -8.87 10.18
CA LYS A 77 10.21 -8.38 8.79
C LYS A 77 8.81 -8.24 8.20
N TYR A 78 8.55 -7.11 7.56
CA TYR A 78 7.31 -6.77 6.87
C TYR A 78 7.63 -6.51 5.40
N GLU A 79 7.00 -7.29 4.52
CA GLU A 79 7.19 -7.18 3.09
C GLU A 79 5.90 -6.73 2.44
N LEU A 80 5.95 -5.55 1.83
CA LEU A 80 4.82 -4.90 1.20
C LEU A 80 5.00 -4.94 -0.30
N PRO A 81 4.09 -5.59 -1.03
CA PRO A 81 4.12 -5.56 -2.48
C PRO A 81 3.98 -4.14 -3.03
N LYS A 82 4.68 -3.83 -4.12
CA LYS A 82 4.59 -2.50 -4.75
C LYS A 82 3.16 -2.12 -5.16
N TYR A 83 2.32 -3.11 -5.48
CA TYR A 83 0.92 -2.87 -5.85
C TYR A 83 0.02 -2.46 -4.67
N VAL A 84 0.44 -2.71 -3.42
CA VAL A 84 -0.31 -2.21 -2.25
C VAL A 84 0.13 -0.81 -1.83
N LEU A 85 1.41 -0.48 -2.06
CA LEU A 85 2.03 0.81 -1.74
C LEU A 85 1.81 1.87 -2.81
N SER A 86 1.67 1.46 -4.06
CA SER A 86 1.34 2.33 -5.18
C SER A 86 0.19 1.70 -5.92
N ALA A 87 -0.78 2.51 -6.34
CA ALA A 87 -1.65 2.09 -7.44
C ALA A 87 -0.72 1.65 -8.58
N PRO A 88 -0.97 0.52 -9.27
CA PRO A 88 -0.17 0.12 -10.40
C PRO A 88 -0.25 1.22 -11.46
N THR A 89 0.72 2.13 -11.45
CA THR A 89 0.98 3.07 -12.51
C THR A 89 1.57 2.37 -13.75
N ASN A 90 1.68 1.04 -13.72
CA ASN A 90 2.08 0.20 -14.84
C ASN A 90 0.99 0.02 -15.94
N LEU A 91 0.09 1.00 -16.10
CA LEU A 91 -0.73 1.16 -17.32
C LEU A 91 -0.20 2.27 -18.24
N THR A 92 1.04 2.73 -18.07
CA THR A 92 1.78 3.37 -19.16
C THR A 92 2.68 2.35 -19.84
N ARG A 93 2.08 1.49 -20.66
CA ARG A 93 2.74 1.14 -21.92
C ARG A 93 1.93 1.79 -23.03
N ASP A 94 2.41 2.98 -23.36
CA ASP A 94 2.36 3.62 -24.67
C ASP A 94 2.20 2.61 -25.82
N SER A 95 1.16 2.80 -26.63
CA SER A 95 1.11 2.56 -28.09
C SER A 95 -0.11 3.27 -28.68
#